data_AF-A0A376DDD2-F1
#
_entry.id   AF-A0A376DDD2-F1
#
_cell.length_a   1.000
_cell.length_b   1.000
_cell.length_c   1.000
_cell.angle_alpha   90.00
_cell.angle_beta   90.00
_cell.angle_gamma   90.00
#
_symmetry.space_group_name_H-M   'P 1'
#
loop_
_entity.id
_entity.type
_entity.pdbx_description
1 polymer ?
#
loop_
_entity_poly.entity_id
_entity_poly.type
_entity_poly.pdbx_seq_one_letter_code
_entity_poly.pdbx_strand_id
1 'polypeptide(L)'
;MKKYLLTATLLLPLSAMAQETLNIYGPGGPAPALQASAKQFQEKYGVTVNVTFGPPAKWQAKAKQNADLIFSGSEIMLHQLKKDFNLTNNTALYLRPVSILVRKDNPKGIHGINSLLKEPVKIIVVNGAGQSGLWEDVIGRTGNIADINNINHKIAFYANNSAEAVKKWQEDTSIDAMIIWNHWYYNLKDSADLIPVEPQYRIYRPVSIAYTPAGINNKKAKEFIAFLSSNEAKTIFDSYGWKTTWNVTK
;
A
#
# COMPACT_ATOMS: atom_id res chain seq x y z
N MET A 1 4.58 -12.71 78.11
CA MET A 1 5.39 -11.96 77.12
C MET A 1 5.05 -12.46 75.72
N LYS A 2 4.20 -11.74 74.96
CA LYS A 2 3.89 -12.07 73.55
C LYS A 2 4.71 -11.14 72.66
N LYS A 3 5.66 -11.70 71.89
CA LYS A 3 6.41 -10.98 70.86
C LYS A 3 5.57 -10.92 69.60
N TYR A 4 5.18 -9.72 69.18
CA TYR A 4 4.59 -9.48 67.86
C TYR A 4 5.73 -9.27 66.86
N LEU A 5 5.82 -10.15 65.85
CA LEU A 5 6.70 -9.97 64.70
C LEU A 5 5.99 -9.06 63.70
N LEU A 6 6.48 -7.84 63.51
CA LEU A 6 6.08 -6.99 62.39
C LEU A 6 6.87 -7.42 61.15
N THR A 7 6.21 -8.05 60.18
CA THR A 7 6.74 -8.22 58.82
C THR A 7 6.43 -6.97 58.02
N ALA A 8 7.46 -6.18 57.72
CA ALA A 8 7.36 -5.04 56.81
C ALA A 8 7.41 -5.54 55.36
N THR A 9 6.28 -5.51 54.68
CA THR A 9 6.20 -5.83 53.24
C THR A 9 6.64 -4.61 52.44
N LEU A 10 7.83 -4.69 51.85
CA LEU A 10 8.34 -3.64 50.94
C LEU A 10 7.59 -3.74 49.61
N LEU A 11 6.61 -2.87 49.38
CA LEU A 11 5.99 -2.67 48.07
C LEU A 11 6.93 -1.82 47.20
N LEU A 12 7.67 -2.48 46.31
CA LEU A 12 8.41 -1.77 45.25
C LEU A 12 7.40 -1.17 44.26
N PRO A 13 7.50 0.13 43.93
CA PRO A 13 6.65 0.71 42.91
C PRO A 13 7.02 0.10 41.56
N LEU A 14 6.08 -0.61 40.92
CA LEU A 14 6.18 -0.88 39.48
C LEU A 14 6.13 0.48 38.77
N SER A 15 7.28 0.97 38.33
CA SER A 15 7.32 2.03 37.33
C SER A 15 6.61 1.51 36.09
N ALA A 16 5.40 2.01 35.84
CA ALA A 16 4.73 1.83 34.56
C ALA A 16 5.59 2.53 33.50
N MET A 17 6.50 1.79 32.87
CA MET A 17 7.21 2.25 31.68
C MET A 17 6.14 2.58 30.66
N ALA A 18 5.98 3.88 30.33
CA ALA A 18 5.07 4.29 29.28
C ALA A 18 5.39 3.48 28.02
N GLN A 19 4.41 2.74 27.51
CA GLN A 19 4.65 1.87 26.38
C GLN A 19 5.05 2.72 25.17
N GLU A 20 6.28 2.54 24.71
CA GLU A 20 6.83 3.28 23.58
C GLU A 20 5.94 3.02 22.36
N THR A 21 5.52 4.11 21.70
CA THR A 21 4.52 4.08 20.63
C THR A 21 5.07 4.75 19.39
N LEU A 22 4.97 4.08 18.24
CA LEU A 22 5.24 4.65 16.93
C LEU A 22 3.93 4.96 16.21
N ASN A 23 3.82 6.14 15.61
CA ASN A 23 2.68 6.51 14.77
C ASN A 23 3.10 6.62 13.31
N ILE A 24 2.45 5.83 12.47
CA ILE A 24 2.77 5.64 11.07
C ILE A 24 1.55 5.99 10.23
N TYR A 25 1.74 6.82 9.20
CA TYR A 25 0.65 7.36 8.38
C TYR A 25 0.87 7.15 6.89
N GLY A 26 -0.21 6.92 6.11
CA GLY A 26 -0.09 6.76 4.67
C GLY A 26 -1.37 6.36 3.93
N PRO A 27 -1.27 5.95 2.65
CA PRO A 27 -2.41 5.55 1.83
C PRO A 27 -2.92 4.15 2.19
N GLY A 28 -4.14 3.83 1.75
CA GLY A 28 -4.76 2.53 2.07
C GLY A 28 -4.16 1.30 1.38
N GLY A 29 -3.55 1.43 0.20
CA GLY A 29 -3.07 0.27 -0.58
C GLY A 29 -2.04 -0.61 0.15
N PRO A 30 -0.91 -0.05 0.63
CA PRO A 30 0.10 -0.81 1.37
C PRO A 30 -0.28 -1.14 2.82
N ALA A 31 -1.36 -0.55 3.34
CA ALA A 31 -1.69 -0.59 4.77
C ALA A 31 -1.89 -1.99 5.35
N PRO A 32 -2.57 -2.96 4.68
CA PRO A 32 -2.74 -4.30 5.24
C PRO A 32 -1.42 -5.02 5.55
N ALA A 33 -0.45 -4.96 4.64
CA ALA A 33 0.87 -5.55 4.85
C ALA A 33 1.66 -4.85 5.98
N LEU A 34 1.56 -3.52 6.05
CA LEU A 34 2.17 -2.74 7.13
C LEU A 34 1.53 -3.00 8.49
N GLN A 35 0.20 -3.14 8.57
CA GLN A 35 -0.51 -3.49 9.81
C GLN A 35 -0.13 -4.88 10.31
N ALA A 36 -0.06 -5.88 9.42
CA ALA A 36 0.39 -7.21 9.78
C ALA A 36 1.85 -7.20 10.28
N SER A 37 2.72 -6.44 9.61
CA SER A 37 4.12 -6.26 10.04
C SER A 37 4.23 -5.52 11.37
N ALA A 38 3.42 -4.47 11.59
CA ALA A 38 3.33 -3.72 12.84
C ALA A 38 2.92 -4.61 14.01
N LYS A 39 1.92 -5.47 13.82
CA LYS A 39 1.50 -6.46 14.82
C LYS A 39 2.64 -7.41 15.19
N GLN A 40 3.32 -7.98 14.18
CA GLN A 40 4.43 -8.90 14.40
C GLN A 40 5.61 -8.22 15.12
N PHE A 41 5.89 -6.97 14.78
CA PHE A 41 6.91 -6.17 15.45
C PHE A 41 6.55 -5.89 16.92
N GLN A 42 5.30 -5.51 17.18
CA GLN A 42 4.82 -5.28 18.54
C GLN A 42 4.95 -6.53 19.42
N GLU A 43 4.56 -7.70 18.90
CA GLU A 43 4.71 -8.97 19.61
C GLU A 43 6.18 -9.30 19.95
N LYS A 44 7.11 -8.95 19.06
CA LYS A 44 8.54 -9.27 19.21
C LYS A 44 9.30 -8.28 20.10
N TYR A 45 8.93 -7.01 20.05
CA TYR A 45 9.72 -5.92 20.66
C TYR A 45 8.97 -5.13 21.73
N GLY A 46 7.68 -5.41 21.98
CA GLY A 46 6.87 -4.74 22.99
C GLY A 46 6.50 -3.28 22.66
N VAL A 47 6.79 -2.82 21.45
CA VAL A 47 6.53 -1.44 20.98
C VAL A 47 5.19 -1.38 20.27
N THR A 48 4.30 -0.48 20.70
CA THR A 48 3.02 -0.28 20.01
C THR A 48 3.26 0.44 18.68
N VAL A 49 2.77 -0.11 17.57
CA VAL A 49 2.91 0.52 16.24
C VAL A 49 1.53 0.82 15.66
N ASN A 50 1.14 2.09 15.73
CA ASN A 50 -0.13 2.58 15.22
C ASN A 50 -0.01 2.90 13.73
N VAL A 51 -0.67 2.11 12.89
CA VAL A 51 -0.76 2.37 11.44
C VAL A 51 -2.11 3.01 11.12
N THR A 52 -2.11 4.32 10.83
CA THR A 52 -3.30 5.06 10.39
C THR A 52 -3.24 5.28 8.89
N PHE A 53 -4.31 4.97 8.17
CA PHE A 53 -4.28 5.02 6.71
C PHE A 53 -5.61 5.47 6.08
N GLY A 54 -5.53 5.87 4.82
CA GLY A 54 -6.70 6.23 4.01
C GLY A 54 -6.44 7.45 3.13
N PRO A 55 -7.50 8.14 2.68
CA PRO A 55 -7.37 9.43 2.00
C PRO A 55 -6.64 10.45 2.88
N PRO A 56 -5.75 11.30 2.31
CA PRO A 56 -4.95 12.26 3.07
C PRO A 56 -5.74 13.11 4.07
N ALA A 57 -6.94 13.58 3.68
CA ALA A 57 -7.81 14.39 4.53
C ALA A 57 -8.17 13.73 5.88
N LYS A 58 -8.12 12.39 5.99
CA LYS A 58 -8.44 11.68 7.24
C LYS A 58 -7.29 11.67 8.25
N TRP A 59 -6.06 11.89 7.81
CA TRP A 59 -4.89 11.63 8.67
C TRP A 59 -3.81 12.71 8.64
N GLN A 60 -3.74 13.55 7.60
CA GLN A 60 -2.65 14.52 7.47
C GLN A 60 -2.57 15.50 8.64
N ALA A 61 -3.71 16.01 9.13
CA ALA A 61 -3.74 16.93 10.26
C ALA A 61 -3.14 16.30 11.53
N LYS A 62 -3.46 15.03 11.79
CA LYS A 62 -2.92 14.29 12.94
C LYS A 62 -1.44 13.93 12.73
N ALA A 63 -1.08 13.49 11.53
CA ALA A 63 0.30 13.16 11.18
C ALA A 63 1.25 14.35 11.38
N LYS A 64 0.82 15.58 11.07
CA LYS A 64 1.62 16.80 11.33
C LYS A 64 1.94 17.02 12.81
N GLN A 65 1.15 16.43 13.71
CA GLN A 65 1.34 16.57 15.16
C GLN A 65 2.22 15.47 15.74
N ASN A 66 2.13 14.23 15.23
CA ASN A 66 2.72 13.08 15.93
C ASN A 66 3.25 11.95 15.04
N ALA A 67 3.35 12.12 13.72
CA ALA A 67 3.89 11.07 12.87
C ALA A 67 5.38 10.88 13.14
N ASP A 68 5.80 9.64 13.39
CA ASP A 68 7.21 9.23 13.35
C ASP A 68 7.62 8.89 11.91
N LEU A 69 6.74 8.15 11.23
CA LEU A 69 6.99 7.63 9.88
C LEU A 69 5.80 7.92 8.97
N ILE A 70 6.10 8.17 7.70
CA ILE A 70 5.10 8.25 6.64
C ILE A 70 5.45 7.26 5.54
N PHE A 71 4.46 6.47 5.11
CA PHE A 71 4.59 5.57 3.97
C PHE A 71 3.78 6.04 2.77
N SER A 72 4.23 5.66 1.59
CA SER A 72 3.61 6.02 0.31
C SER A 72 3.27 4.78 -0.51
N GLY A 73 2.37 4.96 -1.47
CA GLY A 73 2.04 3.95 -2.48
C GLY A 73 2.86 4.08 -3.77
N SER A 74 3.75 5.06 -3.88
CA SER A 74 4.66 5.25 -5.02
C SER A 74 5.72 6.31 -4.68
N GLU A 75 6.79 6.37 -5.47
CA GLU A 75 7.78 7.46 -5.35
C GLU A 75 7.20 8.83 -5.72
N ILE A 76 6.27 8.90 -6.68
CA ILE A 76 5.57 10.15 -7.02
C ILE A 76 4.81 10.68 -5.80
N MET A 77 4.03 9.82 -5.14
CA MET A 77 3.32 10.18 -3.91
C MET A 77 4.31 10.54 -2.79
N LEU A 78 5.39 9.78 -2.65
CA LEU A 78 6.40 10.08 -1.63
C LEU A 78 6.99 11.47 -1.82
N HIS A 79 7.27 11.86 -3.06
CA HIS A 79 7.80 13.18 -3.37
C HIS A 79 6.81 14.31 -2.99
N GLN A 80 5.51 14.10 -3.19
CA GLN A 80 4.47 15.04 -2.71
C GLN A 80 4.48 15.11 -1.18
N LEU A 81 4.45 13.95 -0.50
CA LEU A 81 4.46 13.87 0.96
C LEU A 81 5.77 14.41 1.60
N LYS A 82 6.90 14.31 0.90
CA LYS A 82 8.18 14.89 1.32
C LYS A 82 8.07 16.39 1.56
N LYS A 83 7.37 17.10 0.67
CA LYS A 83 7.13 18.55 0.81
C LYS A 83 6.18 18.85 1.96
N ASP A 84 5.11 18.07 2.10
CA ASP A 84 4.07 18.31 3.11
C ASP A 84 4.54 18.04 4.56
N PHE A 85 5.51 17.15 4.75
CA PHE A 85 5.93 16.63 6.05
C PHE A 85 7.43 16.73 6.34
N ASN A 86 8.21 17.39 5.46
CA ASN A 86 9.68 17.48 5.56
C ASN A 86 10.34 16.09 5.71
N LEU A 87 9.90 15.13 4.89
CA LEU A 87 10.35 13.74 5.03
C LEU A 87 11.79 13.57 4.55
N THR A 88 12.57 12.78 5.28
CA THR A 88 13.97 12.46 4.95
C THR A 88 14.25 10.95 5.06
N ASN A 89 15.41 10.54 4.54
CA ASN A 89 15.94 9.18 4.64
C ASN A 89 14.92 8.09 4.25
N ASN A 90 14.31 8.22 3.07
CA ASN A 90 13.32 7.27 2.60
C ASN A 90 13.94 5.93 2.19
N THR A 91 13.17 4.87 2.37
CA THR A 91 13.50 3.51 1.93
C THR A 91 12.36 2.96 1.09
N ALA A 92 12.67 2.50 -0.13
CA ALA A 92 11.75 1.69 -0.92
C ALA A 92 11.81 0.25 -0.40
N LEU A 93 10.66 -0.32 -0.03
CA LEU A 93 10.59 -1.59 0.68
C LEU A 93 10.27 -2.76 -0.27
N TYR A 94 9.18 -2.63 -1.02
CA TYR A 94 8.65 -3.69 -1.88
C TYR A 94 8.04 -3.10 -3.15
N LEU A 95 8.05 -3.88 -4.23
CA LEU A 95 7.42 -3.58 -5.50
C LEU A 95 6.12 -4.35 -5.66
N ARG A 96 5.21 -3.75 -6.43
CA ARG A 96 4.01 -4.40 -6.95
C ARG A 96 3.84 -4.10 -8.44
N PRO A 97 3.39 -5.06 -9.26
CA PRO A 97 3.08 -4.85 -10.65
C PRO A 97 1.70 -4.23 -10.82
N VAL A 98 1.56 -3.43 -11.88
CA VAL A 98 0.25 -3.16 -12.47
C VAL A 98 -0.37 -4.46 -12.94
N SER A 99 -1.69 -4.56 -12.84
CA SER A 99 -2.47 -5.72 -13.26
C SER A 99 -3.84 -5.26 -13.74
N ILE A 100 -4.54 -6.18 -14.40
CA ILE A 100 -5.91 -5.96 -14.85
C ILE A 100 -6.80 -6.85 -13.98
N LEU A 101 -7.78 -6.27 -13.30
CA LEU A 101 -8.86 -7.04 -12.71
C LEU A 101 -9.99 -7.10 -13.73
N VAL A 102 -10.49 -8.30 -13.99
CA VAL A 102 -11.61 -8.57 -14.90
C VAL A 102 -12.75 -9.19 -14.12
N ARG A 103 -13.96 -9.20 -14.68
CA ARG A 103 -15.10 -9.88 -14.05
C ARG A 103 -14.77 -11.35 -13.84
N LYS A 104 -15.34 -11.93 -12.78
CA LYS A 104 -15.20 -13.35 -12.48
C LYS A 104 -15.50 -14.20 -13.72
N ASP A 105 -14.66 -15.21 -13.94
CA ASP A 105 -14.69 -16.13 -15.07
C ASP A 105 -14.33 -15.48 -16.43
N ASN A 106 -13.92 -14.20 -16.42
CA ASN A 106 -13.40 -13.47 -17.57
C ASN A 106 -14.24 -13.61 -18.86
N PRO A 107 -15.52 -13.18 -18.86
CA PRO A 107 -16.44 -13.38 -19.98
C PRO A 107 -16.02 -12.69 -21.29
N LYS A 108 -15.05 -11.75 -21.22
CA LYS A 108 -14.51 -11.03 -22.38
C LYS A 108 -13.19 -11.59 -22.90
N GLY A 109 -12.67 -12.69 -22.33
CA GLY A 109 -11.42 -13.31 -22.80
C GLY A 109 -10.22 -12.37 -22.73
N ILE A 110 -10.13 -11.53 -21.70
CA ILE A 110 -9.06 -10.55 -21.54
C ILE A 110 -7.82 -11.26 -20.98
N HIS A 111 -6.71 -11.21 -21.70
CA HIS A 111 -5.45 -11.87 -21.33
C HIS A 111 -4.28 -10.90 -21.12
N GLY A 112 -4.53 -9.59 -21.25
CA GLY A 112 -3.52 -8.55 -21.12
C GLY A 112 -3.96 -7.24 -21.77
N ILE A 113 -3.01 -6.32 -21.93
CA ILE A 113 -3.21 -5.03 -22.58
C ILE A 113 -3.57 -5.20 -24.05
N ASN A 114 -3.00 -6.20 -24.73
CA ASN A 114 -3.34 -6.48 -26.13
C ASN A 114 -4.83 -6.82 -26.30
N SER A 115 -5.44 -7.53 -25.35
CA SER A 115 -6.88 -7.77 -25.35
C SER A 115 -7.65 -6.47 -25.15
N LEU A 116 -7.25 -5.61 -24.22
CA LEU A 116 -7.91 -4.30 -23.99
C LEU A 116 -7.86 -3.39 -25.22
N LEU A 117 -6.79 -3.48 -26.04
CA LEU A 117 -6.68 -2.75 -27.29
C LEU A 117 -7.65 -3.26 -28.37
N LYS A 118 -7.86 -4.58 -28.44
CA LYS A 118 -8.68 -5.23 -29.49
C LYS A 118 -10.17 -5.27 -29.15
N GLU A 119 -10.51 -5.63 -27.91
CA GLU A 119 -11.89 -5.94 -27.53
C GLU A 119 -12.71 -4.67 -27.24
N PRO A 120 -14.01 -4.64 -27.55
CA PRO A 120 -14.91 -3.56 -27.16
C PRO A 120 -15.27 -3.72 -25.67
N VAL A 121 -14.48 -3.09 -24.79
CA VAL A 121 -14.59 -3.19 -23.34
C VAL A 121 -14.78 -1.84 -22.67
N LYS A 122 -15.40 -1.83 -21.49
CA LYS A 122 -15.47 -0.69 -20.58
C LYS A 122 -14.47 -0.83 -19.44
N ILE A 123 -13.65 0.20 -19.25
CA ILE A 123 -12.48 0.16 -18.35
C ILE A 123 -12.64 1.19 -17.22
N ILE A 124 -12.31 0.78 -15.99
CA ILE A 124 -11.99 1.71 -14.90
C ILE A 124 -10.48 1.91 -14.85
N VAL A 125 -10.04 3.16 -14.68
CA VAL A 125 -8.67 3.49 -14.31
C VAL A 125 -8.65 4.31 -13.03
N VAL A 126 -7.53 4.27 -12.31
CA VAL A 126 -7.32 5.11 -11.13
C VAL A 126 -6.28 6.18 -11.47
N ASN A 127 -6.61 7.45 -11.24
CA ASN A 127 -5.72 8.59 -11.46
C ASN A 127 -5.48 9.38 -10.16
N GLY A 128 -4.92 8.71 -9.16
CA GLY A 128 -4.62 9.31 -7.86
C GLY A 128 -4.17 8.25 -6.86
N ALA A 129 -3.91 8.64 -5.62
CA ALA A 129 -3.47 7.73 -4.55
C ALA A 129 -2.29 6.80 -4.97
N GLY A 130 -1.32 7.34 -5.71
CA GLY A 130 -0.13 6.61 -6.17
C GLY A 130 -0.30 5.91 -7.53
N GLN A 131 -1.44 6.12 -8.19
CA GLN A 131 -1.79 5.61 -9.52
C GLN A 131 -1.86 6.69 -10.59
N SER A 132 -1.50 7.93 -10.26
CA SER A 132 -1.45 9.02 -11.23
C SER A 132 -0.64 8.60 -12.47
N GLY A 133 -1.25 8.77 -13.65
CA GLY A 133 -0.69 8.38 -14.94
C GLY A 133 -0.51 6.87 -15.17
N LEU A 134 -0.98 5.97 -14.28
CA LEU A 134 -0.63 4.55 -14.37
C LEU A 134 -1.11 3.90 -15.68
N TRP A 135 -2.37 4.12 -16.06
CA TRP A 135 -2.91 3.55 -17.30
C TRP A 135 -2.16 4.12 -18.51
N GLU A 136 -1.89 5.42 -18.51
CA GLU A 136 -1.17 6.12 -19.58
C GLU A 136 0.26 5.57 -19.70
N ASP A 137 0.98 5.41 -18.59
CA ASP A 137 2.33 4.86 -18.60
C ASP A 137 2.34 3.43 -19.20
N VAL A 138 1.34 2.61 -18.88
CA VAL A 138 1.24 1.23 -19.40
C VAL A 138 0.94 1.21 -20.89
N ILE A 139 -0.06 1.98 -21.33
CA ILE A 139 -0.45 2.01 -22.75
C ILE A 139 0.59 2.77 -23.58
N GLY A 140 1.25 3.78 -23.04
CA GLY A 140 2.29 4.56 -23.70
C GLY A 140 3.50 3.72 -24.11
N ARG A 141 3.73 2.58 -23.45
CA ARG A 141 4.76 1.59 -23.84
C ARG A 141 4.46 0.88 -25.15
N THR A 142 3.28 1.05 -25.73
CA THR A 142 3.00 0.66 -27.13
C THR A 142 3.74 1.55 -28.14
N GLY A 143 4.11 2.78 -27.75
CA GLY A 143 4.71 3.77 -28.65
C GLY A 143 3.74 4.29 -29.72
N ASN A 144 2.43 4.09 -29.55
CA ASN A 144 1.42 4.40 -30.56
C ASN A 144 0.31 5.29 -29.99
N ILE A 145 0.16 6.50 -30.55
CA ILE A 145 -0.88 7.45 -30.11
C ILE A 145 -2.30 6.95 -30.38
N ALA A 146 -2.49 6.12 -31.42
CA ALA A 146 -3.78 5.52 -31.70
C ALA A 146 -4.23 4.59 -30.57
N ASP A 147 -3.28 3.88 -29.93
CA ASP A 147 -3.57 2.98 -28.81
C ASP A 147 -3.93 3.77 -27.53
N ILE A 148 -3.27 4.90 -27.29
CA ILE A 148 -3.66 5.83 -26.22
C ILE A 148 -5.09 6.32 -26.44
N ASN A 149 -5.40 6.84 -27.63
CA ASN A 149 -6.74 7.34 -27.95
C ASN A 149 -7.80 6.24 -27.87
N ASN A 150 -7.47 5.02 -28.33
CA ASN A 150 -8.33 3.85 -28.26
C ASN A 150 -8.71 3.52 -26.81
N ILE A 151 -7.72 3.39 -25.92
CA ILE A 151 -7.98 3.12 -24.50
C ILE A 151 -8.72 4.28 -23.86
N ASN A 152 -8.36 5.53 -24.17
CA ASN A 152 -9.05 6.71 -23.65
C ASN A 152 -10.56 6.69 -23.94
N HIS A 153 -10.97 6.26 -25.15
CA HIS A 153 -12.39 6.10 -25.50
C HIS A 153 -13.08 4.91 -24.81
N LYS A 154 -12.32 3.92 -24.33
CA LYS A 154 -12.83 2.74 -23.60
C LYS A 154 -12.92 2.98 -22.09
N ILE A 155 -12.30 4.04 -21.56
CA ILE A 155 -12.38 4.37 -20.14
C ILE A 155 -13.78 4.91 -19.83
N ALA A 156 -14.53 4.13 -19.06
CA ALA A 156 -15.87 4.49 -18.61
C ALA A 156 -15.84 5.31 -17.31
N PHE A 157 -14.75 5.26 -16.55
CA PHE A 157 -14.64 5.96 -15.27
C PHE A 157 -13.18 6.18 -14.84
N TYR A 158 -12.88 7.41 -14.40
CA TYR A 158 -11.60 7.80 -13.78
C TYR A 158 -11.80 7.94 -12.27
N ALA A 159 -11.31 6.98 -11.50
CA ALA A 159 -11.36 7.03 -10.05
C ALA A 159 -10.20 7.86 -9.47
N ASN A 160 -10.45 8.64 -8.41
CA ASN A 160 -9.41 9.40 -7.71
C ASN A 160 -8.56 8.53 -6.79
N ASN A 161 -9.08 7.36 -6.39
CA ASN A 161 -8.39 6.40 -5.55
C ASN A 161 -8.98 4.98 -5.73
N SER A 162 -8.29 3.96 -5.21
CA SER A 162 -8.75 2.57 -5.35
C SER A 162 -10.09 2.29 -4.69
N ALA A 163 -10.44 2.95 -3.58
CA ALA A 163 -11.72 2.69 -2.91
C ALA A 163 -12.90 3.15 -3.76
N GLU A 164 -12.75 4.29 -4.46
CA GLU A 164 -13.73 4.78 -5.43
C GLU A 164 -13.83 3.85 -6.65
N ALA A 165 -12.70 3.33 -7.14
CA ALA A 165 -12.69 2.35 -8.24
C ALA A 165 -13.40 1.05 -7.86
N VAL A 166 -13.13 0.53 -6.66
CA VAL A 166 -13.77 -0.68 -6.11
C VAL A 166 -15.28 -0.46 -5.93
N LYS A 167 -15.68 0.69 -5.40
CA LYS A 167 -17.10 1.04 -5.27
C LYS A 167 -17.78 1.03 -6.64
N LYS A 168 -17.20 1.72 -7.63
CA LYS A 168 -17.74 1.74 -8.99
C LYS A 168 -17.80 0.35 -9.63
N TRP A 169 -16.79 -0.49 -9.40
CA TRP A 169 -16.75 -1.88 -9.85
C TRP A 169 -17.92 -2.72 -9.30
N GLN A 170 -18.27 -2.51 -8.02
CA GLN A 170 -19.38 -3.20 -7.36
C GLN A 170 -20.75 -2.68 -7.81
N GLU A 171 -20.88 -1.38 -8.04
CA GLU A 171 -22.14 -0.74 -8.42
C GLU A 171 -22.52 -0.92 -9.89
N ASP A 172 -21.54 -1.07 -10.79
CA ASP A 172 -21.78 -1.11 -12.24
C ASP A 172 -21.17 -2.37 -12.86
N THR A 173 -21.98 -3.42 -12.99
CA THR A 173 -21.58 -4.71 -13.57
C THR A 173 -21.30 -4.66 -15.06
N SER A 174 -21.62 -3.55 -15.75
CA SER A 174 -21.33 -3.38 -17.19
C SER A 174 -19.86 -3.10 -17.50
N ILE A 175 -19.06 -2.83 -16.47
CA ILE A 175 -17.61 -2.62 -16.58
C ILE A 175 -16.91 -3.96 -16.67
N ASP A 176 -16.03 -4.10 -17.66
CA ASP A 176 -15.36 -5.37 -17.99
C ASP A 176 -13.99 -5.51 -17.31
N ALA A 177 -13.27 -4.40 -17.16
CA ALA A 177 -11.89 -4.39 -16.68
C ALA A 177 -11.55 -3.18 -15.81
N MET A 178 -10.55 -3.35 -14.95
CA MET A 178 -9.96 -2.29 -14.14
C MET A 178 -8.44 -2.40 -14.16
N ILE A 179 -7.76 -1.34 -14.61
CA ILE A 179 -6.29 -1.24 -14.55
C ILE A 179 -5.91 -0.70 -13.17
N ILE A 180 -5.32 -1.56 -12.34
CA ILE A 180 -5.03 -1.30 -10.92
C ILE A 180 -3.78 -2.08 -10.49
N TRP A 181 -3.44 -2.04 -9.21
CA TRP A 181 -2.38 -2.87 -8.63
C TRP A 181 -2.86 -4.26 -8.24
N ASN A 182 -2.02 -5.28 -8.44
CA ASN A 182 -2.30 -6.69 -8.14
C ASN A 182 -2.86 -6.96 -6.73
N HIS A 183 -2.35 -6.30 -5.69
CA HIS A 183 -2.76 -6.56 -4.30
C HIS A 183 -4.25 -6.28 -4.03
N TRP A 184 -4.93 -5.48 -4.87
CA TRP A 184 -6.38 -5.27 -4.75
C TRP A 184 -7.19 -6.51 -5.12
N TYR A 185 -6.61 -7.45 -5.86
CA TYR A 185 -7.24 -8.74 -6.15
C TYR A 185 -7.66 -9.48 -4.87
N TYR A 186 -6.83 -9.46 -3.82
CA TYR A 186 -7.14 -10.18 -2.58
C TYR A 186 -8.42 -9.68 -1.89
N ASN A 187 -8.80 -8.42 -2.11
CA ASN A 187 -10.04 -7.84 -1.61
C ASN A 187 -11.25 -8.13 -2.53
N LEU A 188 -11.01 -8.52 -3.78
CA LEU A 188 -12.02 -8.67 -4.83
C LEU A 188 -12.12 -10.08 -5.41
N LYS A 189 -11.37 -11.06 -4.90
CA LYS A 189 -11.23 -12.42 -5.43
C LYS A 189 -12.54 -13.17 -5.69
N ASP A 190 -13.60 -12.80 -4.98
CA ASP A 190 -14.94 -13.40 -5.10
C ASP A 190 -15.73 -12.83 -6.31
N SER A 191 -15.31 -11.68 -6.83
CA SER A 191 -16.01 -10.94 -7.90
C SER A 191 -15.12 -10.60 -9.11
N ALA A 192 -13.83 -10.92 -9.04
CA ALA A 192 -12.86 -10.59 -10.06
C ALA A 192 -11.81 -11.69 -10.22
N ASP A 193 -11.24 -11.78 -11.42
CA ASP A 193 -10.02 -12.53 -11.70
C ASP A 193 -8.85 -11.57 -11.99
N LEU A 194 -7.65 -12.01 -11.65
CA LEU A 194 -6.41 -11.24 -11.83
C LEU A 194 -5.72 -11.64 -13.12
N ILE A 195 -5.58 -10.70 -14.04
CA ILE A 195 -4.86 -10.87 -15.30
C ILE A 195 -3.53 -10.10 -15.22
N PRO A 196 -2.37 -10.78 -15.38
CA PRO A 196 -1.09 -10.11 -15.42
C PRO A 196 -0.97 -9.27 -16.70
N VAL A 197 -0.36 -8.09 -16.59
CA VAL A 197 0.03 -7.30 -17.77
C VAL A 197 1.27 -7.92 -18.41
N GLU A 198 1.35 -7.91 -19.74
CA GLU A 198 2.48 -8.48 -20.48
C GLU A 198 3.80 -7.80 -20.11
N PRO A 199 4.93 -8.55 -20.05
CA PRO A 199 6.24 -8.02 -19.68
C PRO A 199 6.62 -6.68 -20.33
N GLN A 200 6.37 -6.52 -21.63
CA GLN A 200 6.73 -5.32 -22.37
C GLN A 200 5.94 -4.07 -21.96
N TYR A 201 4.76 -4.21 -21.36
CA TYR A 201 3.91 -3.09 -20.90
C TYR A 201 3.89 -2.94 -19.38
N ARG A 202 4.40 -3.94 -18.65
CA ARG A 202 4.26 -4.00 -17.20
C ARG A 202 5.13 -2.98 -16.49
N ILE A 203 4.50 -2.27 -15.56
CA ILE A 203 5.15 -1.28 -14.69
C ILE A 203 5.06 -1.74 -13.25
N TYR A 204 6.08 -1.39 -12.48
CA TYR A 204 6.15 -1.62 -11.05
C TYR A 204 6.24 -0.28 -10.32
N ARG A 205 5.56 -0.15 -9.19
CA ARG A 205 5.75 0.98 -8.27
C ARG A 205 5.96 0.48 -6.85
N PRO A 206 6.83 1.13 -6.07
CA PRO A 206 7.13 0.66 -4.73
C PRO A 206 6.08 1.10 -3.71
N VAL A 207 6.08 0.42 -2.57
CA VAL A 207 5.77 1.04 -1.28
C VAL A 207 7.08 1.53 -0.68
N SER A 208 7.06 2.77 -0.21
CA SER A 208 8.22 3.40 0.40
C SER A 208 7.84 4.00 1.74
N ILE A 209 8.80 4.09 2.65
CA ILE A 209 8.61 4.67 3.98
C ILE A 209 9.71 5.69 4.24
N ALA A 210 9.39 6.77 4.96
CA ALA A 210 10.33 7.84 5.27
C ALA A 210 10.09 8.38 6.67
N TYR A 211 11.13 9.01 7.23
CA TYR A 211 11.09 9.61 8.54
C TYR A 211 10.53 11.02 8.47
N THR A 212 9.72 11.39 9.46
CA THR A 212 9.45 12.79 9.76
C THR A 212 10.61 13.39 10.59
N PRO A 213 10.63 14.72 10.81
CA PRO A 213 11.56 15.33 11.76
C PRO A 213 11.48 14.74 13.18
N ALA A 214 10.29 14.29 13.62
CA ALA A 214 10.12 13.66 14.92
C ALA A 214 10.67 12.22 14.96
N GLY A 215 10.47 11.45 13.88
CA GLY A 215 10.87 10.04 13.83
C GLY A 215 12.34 9.80 13.49
N ILE A 216 13.05 10.75 12.87
CA ILE A 216 14.40 10.50 12.33
C ILE A 216 15.43 10.11 13.39
N ASN A 217 15.27 10.60 14.62
CA ASN A 217 16.13 10.27 15.75
C ASN A 217 15.53 9.20 16.68
N ASN A 218 14.31 8.74 16.40
CA ASN A 218 13.64 7.70 17.17
C ASN A 218 14.28 6.34 16.85
N LYS A 219 14.89 5.70 17.87
CA LYS A 219 15.55 4.40 17.73
C LYS A 219 14.57 3.30 17.30
N LYS A 220 13.35 3.30 17.84
CA LYS A 220 12.32 2.32 17.48
C LYS A 220 11.81 2.50 16.07
N ALA A 221 11.71 3.74 15.57
CA ALA A 221 11.38 3.98 14.17
C ALA A 221 12.43 3.34 13.22
N LYS A 222 13.72 3.45 13.56
CA LYS A 222 14.81 2.81 12.82
C LYS A 222 14.74 1.28 12.90
N GLU A 223 14.52 0.74 14.10
CA GLU A 223 14.34 -0.70 14.31
C GLU A 223 13.14 -1.24 13.51
N PHE A 224 12.04 -0.49 13.44
CA PHE A 224 10.86 -0.88 12.66
C PHE A 224 11.16 -0.91 11.16
N ILE A 225 11.82 0.10 10.60
CA ILE A 225 12.21 0.09 9.17
C ILE A 225 13.18 -1.06 8.87
N ALA A 226 14.12 -1.35 9.77
CA ALA A 226 14.99 -2.52 9.64
C ALA A 226 14.19 -3.84 9.67
N PHE A 227 13.20 -3.95 10.57
CA PHE A 227 12.29 -5.09 10.61
C PHE A 227 11.49 -5.23 9.31
N LEU A 228 11.00 -4.14 8.72
CA LEU A 228 10.30 -4.18 7.42
C LEU A 228 11.16 -4.73 6.28
N SER A 229 12.48 -4.82 6.45
CA SER A 229 13.43 -5.42 5.48
C SER A 229 13.85 -6.86 5.84
N SER A 230 13.36 -7.38 6.96
CA SER A 230 13.63 -8.74 7.45
C SER A 230 12.97 -9.82 6.60
N ASN A 231 13.40 -11.08 6.75
CA ASN A 231 12.74 -12.20 6.08
C ASN A 231 11.32 -12.43 6.61
N GLU A 232 11.07 -12.17 7.90
CA GLU A 232 9.72 -12.28 8.46
C GLU A 232 8.76 -11.28 7.80
N ALA A 233 9.18 -10.01 7.67
CA ALA A 233 8.37 -9.00 6.99
C ALA A 233 8.20 -9.32 5.49
N LYS A 234 9.23 -9.85 4.82
CA LYS A 234 9.11 -10.27 3.41
C LYS A 234 8.01 -11.30 3.21
N THR A 235 7.94 -12.33 4.06
CA THR A 235 6.85 -13.33 4.00
C THR A 235 5.48 -12.70 4.18
N ILE A 236 5.34 -11.73 5.09
CA ILE A 236 4.09 -10.98 5.27
C ILE A 236 3.75 -10.22 3.99
N PHE A 237 4.66 -9.40 3.47
CA PHE A 237 4.43 -8.61 2.26
C PHE A 237 4.11 -9.47 1.02
N ASP A 238 4.81 -10.60 0.86
CA ASP A 238 4.57 -11.57 -0.21
C ASP A 238 3.12 -12.09 -0.19
N SER A 239 2.56 -12.37 1.01
CA SER A 239 1.17 -12.83 1.17
C SER A 239 0.12 -11.79 0.72
N TYR A 240 0.50 -10.51 0.70
CA TYR A 240 -0.31 -9.41 0.17
C TYR A 240 0.06 -9.04 -1.28
N GLY A 241 0.90 -9.82 -1.95
CA GLY A 241 1.29 -9.62 -3.34
C GLY A 241 2.36 -8.55 -3.56
N TRP A 242 3.15 -8.21 -2.54
CA TRP A 242 4.29 -7.31 -2.64
C TRP A 242 5.58 -8.10 -2.60
N LYS A 243 6.56 -7.77 -3.45
CA LYS A 243 7.84 -8.50 -3.48
C LYS A 243 9.01 -7.57 -3.58
N THR A 244 10.17 -7.97 -3.05
CA THR A 244 11.42 -7.23 -3.23
C THR A 244 11.96 -7.36 -4.65
N THR A 245 11.66 -8.47 -5.33
CA THR A 245 12.08 -8.75 -6.71
C THR A 245 10.95 -9.43 -7.48
N TRP A 246 10.85 -9.11 -8.77
CA TRP A 246 9.88 -9.70 -9.69
C TRP A 246 10.62 -10.31 -10.88
N ASN A 247 10.13 -11.45 -11.37
CA ASN A 247 10.61 -11.98 -12.64
C ASN A 247 9.97 -11.18 -13.77
N VAL A 248 10.78 -10.40 -14.48
CA VAL A 248 10.32 -9.48 -15.53
C VAL A 248 10.13 -10.15 -16.89
N THR A 249 10.50 -11.42 -17.05
CA THR A 249 10.35 -12.14 -18.34
C THR A 249 9.07 -12.97 -18.44
N LYS A 250 8.35 -13.16 -17.33
CA LYS A 250 7.08 -13.88 -17.24
C LYS A 250 5.95 -12.92 -16.92
#